data_AF-A0A1F8SE87-F1
#
_entry.id   AF-A0A1F8SE87-F1
#
_cell.length_a   1.000
_cell.length_b   1.000
_cell.length_c   1.000
_cell.angle_alpha   90.00
_cell.angle_beta   90.00
_cell.angle_gamma   90.00
#
_symmetry.space_group_name_H-M   'P 1'
#
loop_
_entity.id
_entity.type
_entity.pdbx_description
1 polymer ?
#
loop_
_entity_poly.entity_id
_entity_poly.type
_entity_poly.pdbx_seq_one_letter_code
_entity_poly.pdbx_strand_id
1 'polypeptide(L)' 'MMTGIEWGMGLGGWLWMILAVILIVAVVWVLVTAVAGRDRSPADDAGQILKARFARGEITQAEYEQARRLLGI' A
#
# COMPACT_ATOMS: atom_id res chain seq x y z
N MET A 1 -5.90 42.80 22.06
CA MET A 1 -6.81 41.83 21.41
C MET A 1 -6.22 40.45 21.68
N MET A 2 -6.55 39.86 22.82
CA MET A 2 -6.17 38.48 23.11
C MET A 2 -7.39 37.64 22.79
N THR A 3 -7.38 36.97 21.63
CA THR A 3 -8.34 35.92 21.32
C THR A 3 -8.01 34.74 22.23
N GLY A 4 -8.58 34.77 23.44
CA GLY A 4 -8.57 33.63 24.34
C GLY A 4 -9.28 32.48 23.63
N ILE A 5 -8.51 31.58 23.06
CA ILE A 5 -9.01 30.30 22.58
C ILE A 5 -9.28 29.47 23.84
N GLU A 6 -10.40 29.78 24.51
CA GLU A 6 -11.02 28.95 25.55
C GLU A 6 -11.75 27.75 24.92
N TRP A 7 -11.17 27.15 23.88
CA TRP A 7 -11.66 25.92 23.27
C TRP A 7 -10.72 24.79 23.70
N GLY A 8 -11.00 24.11 24.81
CA GLY A 8 -10.15 22.94 25.11
C GLY A 8 -10.35 22.11 26.35
N MET A 9 -11.15 22.49 27.35
CA MET A 9 -11.26 21.71 28.60
C MET A 9 -12.68 21.23 28.89
N GLY A 10 -13.32 20.59 27.91
CA GLY A 10 -14.61 19.92 28.08
C GLY A 10 -14.77 18.77 27.10
N LEU A 11 -15.88 18.02 27.21
CA LEU A 11 -16.19 16.85 26.36
C LEU A 11 -16.02 17.12 24.84
N GLY A 12 -16.25 18.37 24.40
CA GLY A 12 -16.02 18.78 23.02
C GLY A 12 -14.55 18.78 22.59
N GLY A 13 -13.61 19.12 23.48
CA GLY A 13 -12.17 19.05 23.21
C GLY A 13 -11.68 17.61 23.07
N TRP A 14 -12.19 16.70 23.90
CA TRP A 14 -11.91 15.26 23.80
C TRP A 14 -12.45 14.66 22.51
N LEU A 15 -13.65 15.05 22.09
CA LEU A 15 -14.23 14.60 20.83
C LEU A 15 -13.41 15.07 19.63
N TRP A 16 -12.98 16.33 19.64
CA TRP A 16 -12.08 16.89 18.62
C TRP A 16 -10.72 16.19 18.58
N MET A 17 -10.16 15.85 19.75
CA MET A 17 -8.90 15.10 19.83
C MET A 17 -9.04 13.71 19.20
N ILE A 18 -10.11 12.97 19.53
CA ILE A 18 -10.38 11.64 18.97
C ILE A 18 -10.57 11.74 17.45
N LEU A 19 -11.32 12.74 16.98
CA LEU A 19 -11.58 12.95 15.55
C LEU A 19 -10.28 13.25 14.79
N ALA A 20 -9.38 14.05 15.37
CA ALA A 20 -8.07 14.32 14.80
C ALA A 20 -7.20 13.05 14.71
N VAL A 21 -7.21 12.20 15.75
CA VAL A 21 -6.49 10.92 15.74
C VAL A 21 -7.05 9.98 14.67
N ILE A 22 -8.37 9.85 14.57
CA ILE A 22 -9.02 9.02 13.54
C ILE A 22 -8.66 9.52 12.15
N LEU A 23 -8.65 10.83 11.92
CA LEU A 23 -8.28 11.42 10.64
C LEU A 23 -6.84 11.08 10.26
N ILE A 24 -5.90 11.20 11.20
CA ILE A 24 -4.49 10.84 10.97
C ILE A 24 -4.37 9.35 10.63
N VAL A 25 -5.01 8.47 11.40
CA VAL A 25 -4.99 7.02 11.15
C VAL A 25 -5.60 6.70 9.79
N ALA A 26 -6.70 7.34 9.41
CA ALA A 26 -7.33 7.16 8.11
C ALA A 26 -6.41 7.59 6.97
N VAL A 27 -5.74 8.74 7.09
CA VAL A 27 -4.77 9.21 6.09
C VAL A 27 -3.60 8.24 5.96
N VAL A 28 -3.02 7.79 7.07
CA VAL A 28 -1.93 6.80 7.05
C VAL A 28 -2.40 5.49 6.43
N TRP A 29 -3.60 5.01 6.78
CA TRP A 29 -4.17 3.79 6.22
C TRP A 29 -4.41 3.89 4.71
N VAL A 30 -4.94 5.02 4.22
CA VAL A 30 -5.09 5.29 2.78
C VAL A 30 -3.73 5.32 2.08
N LEU A 31 -2.71 5.96 2.66
CA LEU A 31 -1.38 6.00 2.07
C LEU A 31 -0.74 4.61 2.02
N VAL A 32 -0.82 3.84 3.11
CA VAL A 32 -0.28 2.47 3.17
C VAL A 32 -1.02 1.55 2.20
N THR A 33 -2.34 1.62 2.12
CA THR A 33 -3.13 0.81 1.18
C THR A 33 -2.94 1.24 -0.28
N ALA A 34 -2.73 2.53 -0.54
CA ALA A 34 -2.46 3.04 -1.88
C ALA A 34 -1.05 2.72 -2.38
N VAL A 35 -0.09 2.47 -1.49
CA VAL A 35 1.26 1.98 -1.81
C VAL A 35 1.25 0.45 -1.90
N ALA A 36 0.68 -0.25 -0.91
CA ALA A 36 0.59 -1.72 -0.90
C ALA A 36 -0.31 -2.27 -2.02
N GLY A 37 -1.30 -1.50 -2.48
CA GLY A 37 -2.17 -1.83 -3.60
C GLY A 37 -1.57 -1.51 -4.97
N ARG A 38 -0.41 -0.85 -5.04
CA ARG A 38 0.25 -0.47 -6.30
C ARG A 38 1.24 -1.50 -6.82
N ASP A 39 1.67 -2.44 -5.98
CA ASP A 39 2.67 -3.47 -6.34
C ASP A 39 2.06 -4.84 -6.72
N ARG A 40 0.74 -4.95 -6.86
CA ARG A 40 0.11 -6.21 -7.30
C ARG A 40 -0.83 -5.97 -8.48
N SER A 41 -0.26 -5.48 -9.57
CA SER A 41 -0.85 -5.83 -10.85
C SER A 41 -0.64 -7.34 -11.03
N PRO A 42 -1.66 -8.14 -11.36
CA PRO A 42 -1.51 -9.59 -11.57
C PRO A 42 -0.40 -9.95 -12.57
N ALA A 43 -0.07 -9.04 -13.49
CA ALA A 43 1.02 -9.17 -14.44
C ALA A 43 2.41 -9.10 -13.79
N ASP A 44 2.59 -8.26 -12.77
CA ASP A 44 3.85 -8.12 -12.02
C ASP A 44 4.09 -9.34 -11.11
N ASP A 45 3.03 -9.86 -10.51
CA ASP A 45 3.09 -11.11 -9.72
C ASP A 45 3.50 -12.30 -10.61
N ALA A 46 2.94 -12.42 -11.82
CA ALA A 46 3.28 -13.51 -12.74
C ALA A 46 4.75 -13.44 -13.18
N GLY A 47 5.26 -12.26 -13.50
CA GLY A 47 6.66 -12.04 -13.85
C GLY A 47 7.63 -12.34 -12.71
N GLN A 48 7.30 -11.89 -11.49
CA GLN A 48 8.12 -12.17 -10.31
C GLN A 48 8.15 -13.65 -9.95
N ILE A 49 7.02 -14.35 -10.02
CA ILE A 49 6.95 -15.80 -9.79
C ILE A 49 7.79 -16.55 -10.83
N LEU A 50 7.69 -16.17 -12.11
CA LEU A 50 8.46 -16.79 -13.19
C LEU A 50 9.96 -16.61 -12.97
N LYS A 51 10.39 -15.40 -12.60
CA LYS A 51 11.80 -15.09 -12.29
C LYS A 51 12.31 -15.87 -11.07
N ALA A 52 11.49 -16.01 -10.03
CA ALA A 52 11.84 -16.78 -8.84
C ALA A 52 12.04 -18.28 -9.15
N ARG A 53 11.19 -18.87 -10.01
CA ARG A 53 11.31 -20.28 -10.44
C ARG A 53 12.54 -20.52 -11.30
N PHE A 54 12.85 -19.59 -12.21
CA PHE A 54 14.07 -19.66 -13.02
C PHE A 54 15.33 -19.57 -12.15
N ALA A 55 15.36 -18.65 -11.19
CA ALA A 55 16.48 -18.51 -10.25
C ALA A 55 16.68 -19.76 -9.37
N ARG A 56 15.61 -20.47 -9.06
CA ARG A 56 15.65 -21.74 -8.32
C ARG A 56 16.04 -22.94 -9.21
N GLY A 57 16.10 -22.75 -10.53
CA GLY A 57 16.38 -23.81 -11.50
C GLY A 57 15.21 -24.77 -11.73
N GLU A 58 14.00 -24.41 -11.31
CA GLU A 58 12.80 -25.24 -11.51
C GLU A 58 12.29 -25.20 -12.96
N ILE A 59 12.68 -24.19 -13.72
CA ILE A 59 12.35 -24.03 -15.14
C ILE A 59 13.60 -23.69 -15.95
N THR A 60 13.63 -24.18 -17.18
CA THR A 60 14.71 -23.91 -18.13
C THR A 60 14.57 -22.53 -18.77
N GLN A 61 15.64 -22.03 -19.40
CA GLN A 61 15.61 -20.75 -20.11
C GLN A 61 14.56 -20.71 -21.23
N ALA A 62 14.37 -21.83 -21.92
CA ALA A 62 13.37 -21.93 -22.99
C ALA A 62 11.94 -21.76 -22.46
N GLU A 63 11.62 -22.42 -21.35
CA GLU A 63 10.30 -22.30 -20.68
C GLU A 63 10.09 -20.89 -20.12
N TYR A 64 11.14 -20.27 -19.57
CA TYR A 64 11.10 -18.88 -19.11
C TYR A 64 10.77 -17.92 -20.26
N GLU A 65 11.46 -18.03 -21.40
CA GLU A 65 11.18 -17.16 -22.56
C GLU A 65 9.77 -17.35 -23.11
N GLN A 66 9.29 -18.60 -23.16
CA GLN A 66 7.97 -18.91 -23.68
C GLN A 66 6.87 -18.35 -22.78
N ALA A 67 6.99 -18.55 -21.46
CA ALA A 67 6.06 -17.99 -20.47
C ALA A 67 6.10 -16.45 -20.46
N ARG A 68 7.28 -15.85 -20.59
CA ARG A 68 7.44 -14.40 -20.69
C ARG A 68 6.73 -13.81 -21.91
N ARG A 69 6.85 -14.46 -23.08
CA ARG A 69 6.11 -14.07 -24.30
C ARG A 69 4.60 -14.24 -24.15
N LEU A 70 4.14 -15.31 -23.49
CA LEU A 70 2.71 -15.55 -23.24
C LEU A 70 2.09 -14.53 -22.28
N LEU A 71 2.87 -14.07 -21.29
CA LEU A 71 2.44 -13.07 -20.31
C LEU A 71 2.54 -11.62 -20.83
N GLY A 72 3.20 -11.39 -21.97
CA GLY A 72 3.32 -10.06 -22.59
C GLY A 72 4.22 -9.09 -21.83
N ILE A 73 5.22 -9.59 -21.09
CA ILE A 73 6.17 -8.84 -20.25
C ILE A 73 7.63 -8.95 -20.72
#